data_AF-A0A2P2IAD8-F1
#
_entry.id   AF-A0A2P2IAD8-F1
#
_cell.length_a   1.000
_cell.length_b   1.000
_cell.length_c   1.000
_cell.angle_alpha   90.00
_cell.angle_beta   90.00
_cell.angle_gamma   90.00
#
_symmetry.space_group_name_H-M   'P 1'
#
loop_
_entity.id
_entity.type
_entity.pdbx_description
1 polymer ?
#
loop_
_entity_poly.entity_id
_entity_poly.type
_entity_poly.pdbx_seq_one_letter_code
_entity_poly.pdbx_strand_id
1 'polypeptide(L)'
;LSLMSCPTPSLINIVKERLTSEGVNQVGSFIWTHMTNMQESASPEKQWMHVMIGEEFLQKKFNIEALRFSRNYESSFFLNEVNVGASVESNVIFNSKSYLPRSAMLNLTLDLFGESINFFEIGGRIEGFEAYIERFFGSNGYFPEEHIEQVLRNMRSKSNAESTTLEGFLDKISDEPEGSYYLR
;
A
#
# COMPACT_ATOMS: atom_id res chain seq x y z
N LEU A 1 8.67 6.17 1.15
CA LEU A 1 8.56 6.60 -0.26
C LEU A 1 9.75 7.48 -0.65
N SER A 2 9.96 8.63 -0.03
CA SER A 2 11.04 9.58 -0.39
C SER A 2 12.46 9.01 -0.42
N LEU A 3 12.78 8.03 0.44
CA LEU A 3 14.09 7.37 0.44
C LEU A 3 14.39 6.59 -0.86
N MET A 4 13.35 6.16 -1.57
CA MET A 4 13.46 5.35 -2.78
C MET A 4 13.26 6.17 -4.07
N SER A 5 13.12 7.49 -3.98
CA SER A 5 13.02 8.35 -5.17
C SER A 5 14.35 8.46 -5.92
N CYS A 6 15.48 8.42 -5.21
CA CYS A 6 16.82 8.38 -5.79
C CYS A 6 17.80 7.63 -4.86
N PRO A 7 17.61 6.32 -4.66
CA PRO A 7 18.44 5.53 -3.76
C PRO A 7 19.89 5.38 -4.25
N THR A 8 20.80 5.24 -3.30
CA THR A 8 22.18 4.82 -3.55
C THR A 8 22.35 3.33 -3.27
N PRO A 9 23.34 2.65 -3.86
CA PRO A 9 23.59 1.23 -3.58
C PRO A 9 23.80 0.92 -2.09
N SER A 10 24.46 1.81 -1.36
CA SER A 10 24.65 1.68 0.09
C SER A 10 23.33 1.78 0.86
N LEU A 11 22.44 2.71 0.48
CA LEU A 11 21.12 2.83 1.09
C LEU A 11 20.28 1.58 0.84
N ILE A 12 20.31 1.03 -0.37
CA ILE A 12 19.60 -0.20 -0.71
C ILE A 12 20.06 -1.35 0.20
N ASN A 13 21.36 -1.53 0.40
CA ASN A 13 21.87 -2.58 1.30
C ASN A 13 21.43 -2.39 2.75
N ILE A 14 21.43 -1.16 3.25
CA ILE A 14 20.93 -0.86 4.60
C ILE A 14 19.44 -1.22 4.71
N VAL A 15 18.63 -0.86 3.72
CA VAL A 15 17.20 -1.20 3.71
C VAL A 15 17.00 -2.72 3.69
N LYS A 16 17.79 -3.45 2.88
CA LYS A 16 17.78 -4.91 2.83
C LYS A 16 18.09 -5.54 4.19
N GLU A 17 19.17 -5.11 4.84
CA GLU A 17 19.57 -5.59 6.17
C GLU A 17 18.54 -5.30 7.26
N ARG A 18 17.88 -4.13 7.19
CA ARG A 18 16.80 -3.80 8.13
C ARG A 18 15.56 -4.64 7.88
N LEU A 19 15.24 -4.92 6.63
CA LEU A 19 14.07 -5.74 6.27
C LEU A 19 14.19 -7.20 6.72
N THR A 20 15.40 -7.76 6.78
CA THR A 20 15.61 -9.13 7.28
C THR A 20 15.29 -9.24 8.77
N SER A 21 15.58 -8.20 9.55
CA SER A 21 15.36 -8.13 11.00
C SER A 21 14.07 -7.41 11.42
N GLU A 22 13.25 -6.94 10.47
CA GLU A 22 11.98 -6.27 10.74
C GLU A 22 10.99 -7.22 11.42
N GLY A 23 10.51 -6.81 12.60
CA GLY A 23 9.53 -7.54 13.41
C GLY A 23 8.09 -7.07 13.21
N VAL A 24 7.90 -5.89 12.62
CA VAL A 24 6.58 -5.33 12.32
C VAL A 24 6.15 -5.73 10.91
N ASN A 25 5.23 -6.69 10.82
CA ASN A 25 4.71 -7.20 9.54
C ASN A 25 4.16 -6.11 8.60
N GLN A 26 3.55 -5.06 9.16
CA GLN A 26 3.05 -3.93 8.38
C GLN A 26 4.17 -3.23 7.61
N VAL A 27 5.26 -2.89 8.31
CA VAL A 27 6.42 -2.22 7.72
C VAL A 27 7.14 -3.16 6.76
N GLY A 28 7.38 -4.40 7.19
CA GLY A 28 8.07 -5.41 6.39
C GLY A 28 7.38 -5.71 5.06
N SER A 29 6.06 -5.96 5.08
CA SER A 29 5.26 -6.20 3.88
C SER A 29 5.29 -5.00 2.92
N PHE A 30 5.18 -3.78 3.44
CA PHE A 30 5.19 -2.58 2.60
C PHE A 30 6.52 -2.38 1.91
N ILE A 31 7.63 -2.41 2.66
CA ILE A 31 8.98 -2.23 2.11
C ILE A 31 9.27 -3.33 1.09
N TRP A 32 8.94 -4.57 1.43
CA TRP A 32 9.16 -5.72 0.55
C TRP A 32 8.43 -5.55 -0.78
N THR A 33 7.10 -5.37 -0.74
CA THR A 33 6.30 -5.21 -1.96
C THR A 33 6.72 -4.01 -2.78
N HIS A 34 7.06 -2.88 -2.15
CA HIS A 34 7.55 -1.70 -2.84
C HIS A 34 8.89 -1.95 -3.55
N MET A 35 9.83 -2.63 -2.91
CA MET A 35 11.10 -2.99 -3.53
C MET A 35 10.93 -4.00 -4.66
N THR A 36 10.08 -5.02 -4.47
CA THR A 36 9.79 -6.03 -5.51
C THR A 36 9.15 -5.40 -6.73
N ASN A 37 8.10 -4.60 -6.54
CA ASN A 37 7.43 -3.91 -7.63
C ASN A 37 8.34 -2.94 -8.36
N MET A 38 9.18 -2.21 -7.63
CA MET A 38 10.15 -1.29 -8.23
C MET A 38 11.24 -2.03 -9.01
N GLN A 39 11.65 -3.21 -8.54
CA GLN A 39 12.52 -4.09 -9.30
C GLN A 39 11.80 -4.60 -10.54
N GLU A 40 10.58 -5.12 -10.46
CA GLU A 40 9.90 -5.80 -11.58
C GLU A 40 9.23 -4.85 -12.59
N SER A 41 9.23 -3.54 -12.33
CA SER A 41 8.56 -2.54 -13.16
C SER A 41 9.12 -2.47 -14.58
N ALA A 42 8.22 -2.40 -15.56
CA ALA A 42 8.53 -2.13 -16.96
C ALA A 42 8.74 -0.63 -17.24
N SER A 43 8.46 0.26 -16.29
CA SER A 43 8.64 1.71 -16.49
C SER A 43 10.13 2.05 -16.71
N PRO A 44 10.48 2.86 -17.73
CA PRO A 44 11.86 3.27 -18.00
C PRO A 44 12.54 3.93 -16.81
N GLU A 45 11.80 4.73 -16.04
CA GLU A 45 12.32 5.43 -14.85
C GLU A 45 12.75 4.49 -13.73
N LYS A 46 12.27 3.23 -13.73
CA LYS A 46 12.53 2.23 -12.69
C LYS A 46 13.47 1.11 -13.13
N GLN A 47 13.84 1.04 -14.42
CA GLN A 47 14.70 -0.03 -14.97
C GLN A 47 16.03 -0.22 -14.24
N TRP A 48 16.65 0.87 -13.77
CA TRP A 48 17.93 0.84 -13.05
C TRP A 48 17.83 0.13 -11.68
N MET A 49 16.63 -0.06 -11.15
CA MET A 49 16.38 -0.69 -9.85
C MET A 49 16.67 -2.19 -9.85
N HIS A 50 16.53 -2.88 -10.99
CA HIS A 50 16.91 -4.28 -11.15
C HIS A 50 18.36 -4.54 -10.71
N VAL A 51 19.28 -3.67 -11.15
CA VAL A 51 20.72 -3.79 -10.88
C VAL A 51 21.03 -3.53 -9.40
N MET A 52 20.38 -2.55 -8.78
CA MET A 52 20.66 -2.20 -7.38
C MET A 52 20.03 -3.16 -6.37
N ILE A 53 18.81 -3.62 -6.64
CA ILE A 53 18.10 -4.53 -5.74
C ILE A 53 18.66 -5.96 -5.89
N GLY A 54 19.03 -6.37 -7.09
CA GLY A 54 19.55 -7.71 -7.36
C GLY A 54 18.48 -8.80 -7.25
N GLU A 55 18.62 -9.87 -8.04
CA GLU A 55 17.57 -10.88 -8.22
C GLU A 55 17.37 -11.81 -7.00
N GLU A 56 18.41 -12.00 -6.18
CA GLU A 56 18.39 -13.01 -5.10
C GLU A 56 17.65 -12.57 -3.82
N PHE A 57 17.49 -11.27 -3.60
CA PHE A 57 17.02 -10.76 -2.30
C PHE A 57 15.52 -10.97 -2.05
N LEU A 58 14.71 -11.10 -3.12
CA LEU A 58 13.25 -11.00 -3.03
C LEU A 58 12.50 -12.36 -3.01
N GLN A 59 13.11 -13.40 -2.42
CA GLN A 59 12.45 -14.68 -2.19
C GLN A 59 11.43 -14.62 -1.02
N LYS A 60 10.14 -14.53 -1.36
CA LYS A 60 8.90 -14.89 -0.62
C LYS A 60 8.84 -14.77 0.92
N LYS A 61 9.33 -13.68 1.55
CA LYS A 61 9.07 -13.46 3.00
C LYS A 61 7.63 -12.99 3.31
N PHE A 62 7.00 -12.21 2.43
CA PHE A 62 5.73 -11.51 2.71
C PHE A 62 4.57 -11.79 1.73
N ASN A 63 4.47 -13.02 1.21
CA ASN A 63 3.30 -13.46 0.42
C ASN A 63 2.09 -13.79 1.33
N ILE A 64 1.59 -12.82 2.10
CA ILE A 64 0.54 -13.05 3.09
C ILE A 64 -0.58 -12.02 2.94
N GLU A 65 -1.76 -12.45 2.48
CA GLU A 65 -3.04 -11.72 2.52
C GLU A 65 -3.02 -10.23 2.14
N ALA A 66 -3.23 -9.93 0.84
CA ALA A 66 -3.26 -8.59 0.22
C ALA A 66 -3.96 -7.49 1.05
N LEU A 67 -5.09 -7.83 1.68
CA LEU A 67 -5.99 -6.91 2.38
C LEU A 67 -5.70 -6.73 3.88
N ARG A 68 -4.63 -7.35 4.41
CA ARG A 68 -4.32 -7.33 5.85
C ARG A 68 -3.12 -6.46 6.20
N PHE A 69 -2.14 -6.40 5.30
CA PHE A 69 -0.88 -5.71 5.54
C PHE A 69 -0.70 -4.58 4.54
N SER A 70 0.04 -3.57 4.99
CA SER A 70 0.48 -2.44 4.19
C SER A 70 1.26 -2.96 2.98
N ARG A 71 0.95 -2.40 1.82
CA ARG A 71 1.50 -2.83 0.53
C ARG A 71 1.64 -1.69 -0.46
N ASN A 72 2.65 -1.85 -1.30
CA ASN A 72 2.71 -1.19 -2.59
C ASN A 72 2.19 -2.16 -3.65
N TYR A 73 1.42 -1.63 -4.60
CA TYR A 73 0.98 -2.31 -5.82
C TYR A 73 1.53 -1.51 -7.00
N GLU A 74 2.03 -2.20 -8.00
CA GLU A 74 2.50 -1.57 -9.23
C GLU A 74 2.11 -2.46 -10.40
N SER A 75 1.77 -1.83 -11.50
CA SER A 75 1.65 -2.49 -12.78
C SER A 75 2.10 -1.53 -13.87
N SER A 76 2.95 -2.01 -14.76
CA SER A 76 3.48 -1.21 -15.84
C SER A 76 3.63 -2.01 -17.12
N PHE A 77 3.59 -1.29 -18.25
CA PHE A 77 3.96 -1.81 -19.55
C PHE A 77 4.73 -0.74 -20.31
N PHE A 78 5.64 -1.16 -21.18
CA PHE A 78 6.41 -0.26 -22.02
C PHE A 78 6.69 -0.90 -23.38
N LEU A 79 6.45 -0.15 -24.46
CA LEU A 79 6.65 -0.56 -25.84
C LEU A 79 7.84 0.20 -26.42
N ASN A 80 8.97 -0.50 -26.57
CA ASN A 80 10.22 0.09 -27.02
C ASN A 80 10.15 0.60 -28.47
N GLU A 81 9.37 -0.06 -29.33
CA GLU A 81 9.29 0.25 -30.77
C GLU A 81 8.68 1.63 -31.05
N VAL A 82 7.77 2.07 -30.18
CA VAL A 82 7.07 3.35 -30.29
C VAL A 82 7.41 4.30 -29.15
N ASN A 83 8.25 3.88 -28.20
CA ASN A 83 8.66 4.66 -27.03
C ASN A 83 7.47 5.17 -26.21
N VAL A 84 6.52 4.27 -25.93
CA VAL A 84 5.27 4.56 -25.21
C VAL A 84 5.04 3.52 -24.12
N GLY A 85 4.62 3.97 -22.94
CA GLY A 85 4.21 3.09 -21.85
C GLY A 85 3.28 3.76 -20.86
N ALA A 86 2.86 2.99 -19.87
CA ALA A 86 2.14 3.50 -18.72
C ALA A 86 2.50 2.68 -17.48
N SER A 87 2.44 3.33 -16.33
CA SER A 87 2.59 2.71 -15.02
C SER A 87 1.51 3.22 -14.07
N VAL A 88 0.95 2.30 -13.31
CA VAL A 88 0.03 2.58 -12.22
C VAL A 88 0.69 2.10 -10.94
N GLU A 89 0.74 2.98 -9.94
CA GLU A 89 1.27 2.68 -8.62
C GLU A 89 0.22 2.99 -7.55
N SER A 90 0.09 2.11 -6.56
CA SER A 90 -0.77 2.34 -5.40
C SER A 90 -0.06 1.99 -4.11
N ASN A 91 -0.18 2.86 -3.12
CA ASN A 91 0.36 2.66 -1.78
C ASN A 91 -0.80 2.57 -0.79
N VAL A 92 -0.95 1.45 -0.10
CA VAL A 92 -2.00 1.22 0.89
C VAL A 92 -1.35 0.94 2.24
N ILE A 93 -1.63 1.78 3.23
CA ILE A 93 -1.06 1.70 4.57
C ILE A 93 -2.15 1.30 5.55
N PHE A 94 -1.93 0.19 6.24
CA PHE A 94 -2.78 -0.33 7.30
C PHE A 94 -2.19 -0.04 8.68
N ASN A 95 -3.09 0.06 9.66
CA ASN A 95 -2.75 0.08 11.08
C ASN A 95 -3.16 -1.26 11.70
N SER A 96 -2.37 -1.84 12.60
CA SER A 96 -2.73 -3.09 13.29
C SER A 96 -4.00 -2.98 14.15
N LYS A 97 -4.36 -1.76 14.59
CA LYS A 97 -5.56 -1.51 15.39
C LYS A 97 -6.86 -1.36 14.57
N SER A 98 -6.74 -1.20 13.25
CA SER A 98 -7.87 -0.93 12.35
C SER A 98 -7.99 -2.00 11.27
N TYR A 99 -9.22 -2.30 10.86
CA TYR A 99 -9.46 -3.12 9.67
C TYR A 99 -9.53 -2.28 8.40
N LEU A 100 -9.62 -0.95 8.52
CA LEU A 100 -9.58 -0.02 7.40
C LEU A 100 -8.13 0.42 7.14
N PRO A 101 -7.76 0.67 5.88
CA PRO A 101 -6.49 1.30 5.59
C PRO A 101 -6.50 2.74 6.14
N ARG A 102 -5.43 3.10 6.84
CA ARG A 102 -5.20 4.45 7.36
C ARG A 102 -4.94 5.44 6.24
N SER A 103 -4.29 5.02 5.16
CA SER A 103 -4.10 5.86 3.98
C SER A 103 -3.99 5.03 2.72
N ALA A 104 -4.44 5.60 1.62
CA ALA A 104 -4.27 5.04 0.29
C ALA A 104 -3.82 6.15 -0.67
N MET A 105 -2.98 5.79 -1.63
CA MET A 105 -2.59 6.64 -2.76
C MET A 105 -2.67 5.81 -4.03
N LEU A 106 -3.05 6.46 -5.13
CA LEU A 106 -3.04 5.93 -6.48
C LEU A 106 -2.41 6.98 -7.40
N ASN A 107 -1.44 6.55 -8.21
CA ASN A 107 -0.68 7.37 -9.12
C ASN A 107 -0.69 6.71 -10.51
N LEU A 108 -1.00 7.49 -11.55
CA LEU A 108 -0.89 7.07 -12.95
C LEU A 108 0.15 7.93 -13.65
N THR A 109 1.14 7.27 -14.27
CA THR A 109 2.20 7.91 -15.04
C THR A 109 2.22 7.34 -16.45
N LEU A 110 2.32 8.23 -17.45
CA LEU A 110 2.38 7.89 -18.87
C LEU A 110 3.77 8.21 -19.41
N ASP A 111 4.37 7.25 -20.11
CA ASP A 111 5.65 7.45 -20.79
C ASP A 111 5.36 7.68 -22.28
N LEU A 112 5.67 8.88 -22.79
CA LEU A 112 5.38 9.27 -24.17
C LEU A 112 6.63 9.87 -24.82
N PHE A 113 7.14 9.23 -25.87
CA PHE A 113 8.25 9.74 -26.67
C PHE A 113 9.54 10.03 -25.86
N GLY A 114 9.76 9.28 -24.78
CA GLY A 114 10.94 9.40 -23.92
C GLY A 114 10.77 10.35 -22.74
N GLU A 115 9.59 10.96 -22.58
CA GLU A 115 9.23 11.77 -21.43
C GLU A 115 8.20 11.04 -20.56
N SER A 116 8.35 11.13 -19.24
CA SER A 116 7.44 10.54 -18.27
C SER A 116 6.58 11.62 -17.63
N ILE A 117 5.26 11.49 -17.78
CA ILE A 117 4.29 12.48 -17.33
C ILE A 117 3.40 11.85 -16.28
N ASN A 118 3.43 12.41 -15.07
CA ASN A 118 2.44 12.07 -14.07
C ASN A 118 1.08 12.61 -14.50
N PHE A 119 0.16 11.72 -14.87
CA PHE A 119 -1.13 12.11 -15.42
C PHE A 119 -2.14 12.46 -14.31
N PHE A 120 -2.13 11.71 -13.21
CA PHE A 120 -2.76 12.11 -11.96
C PHE A 120 -2.16 11.38 -10.76
N GLU A 121 -2.31 12.00 -9.59
CA GLU A 121 -2.14 11.36 -8.30
C GLU A 121 -3.31 11.71 -7.36
N ILE A 122 -3.99 10.69 -6.86
CA ILE A 122 -5.02 10.83 -5.83
C ILE A 122 -4.57 10.11 -4.57
N GLY A 123 -4.72 10.77 -3.43
CA GLY A 123 -4.39 10.15 -2.16
C GLY A 123 -5.25 10.67 -1.03
N GLY A 124 -5.33 9.88 0.04
CA GLY A 124 -6.07 10.26 1.23
C GLY A 124 -5.63 9.49 2.46
N ARG A 125 -5.94 10.07 3.61
CA ARG A 125 -5.77 9.50 4.93
C ARG A 125 -7.10 9.55 5.65
N ILE A 126 -7.44 8.48 6.36
CA ILE A 126 -8.62 8.38 7.22
C ILE A 126 -8.25 7.71 8.54
N GLU A 127 -8.82 8.19 9.65
CA GLU A 127 -8.71 7.60 10.98
C GLU A 127 -10.05 7.72 11.69
N GLY A 128 -10.48 6.71 12.44
CA GLY A 128 -11.73 6.72 13.22
C GLY A 128 -13.03 6.59 12.40
N PHE A 129 -12.96 6.24 11.11
CA PHE A 129 -14.14 6.15 10.23
C PHE A 129 -14.91 4.82 10.31
N GLU A 130 -14.41 3.84 11.06
CA GLU A 130 -15.01 2.50 11.17
C GLU A 130 -16.48 2.55 11.60
N ALA A 131 -16.80 3.35 12.62
CA ALA A 131 -18.16 3.46 13.13
C ALA A 131 -19.13 4.06 12.08
N TYR A 132 -18.65 4.99 11.26
CA TYR A 132 -19.44 5.57 10.18
C TYR A 132 -19.65 4.58 9.05
N ILE A 133 -18.61 3.88 8.61
CA ILE A 133 -18.73 2.85 7.56
C ILE A 133 -19.70 1.75 7.99
N GLU A 134 -19.63 1.29 9.24
CA GLU A 134 -20.57 0.30 9.79
C GLU A 134 -22.01 0.83 9.82
N ARG A 135 -22.20 2.12 10.14
CA ARG A 135 -23.53 2.74 10.13
C ARG A 135 -24.11 2.94 8.73
N PHE A 136 -23.27 3.10 7.71
CA PHE A 136 -23.74 3.23 6.33
C PHE A 136 -23.91 1.88 5.64
N PHE A 137 -22.93 1.00 5.75
CA PHE A 137 -22.80 -0.23 4.94
C PHE A 137 -22.82 -1.53 5.74
N GLY A 138 -22.91 -1.44 7.08
CA GLY A 138 -23.09 -2.62 7.92
C GLY A 138 -24.49 -3.24 7.73
N SER A 139 -24.70 -4.39 8.37
CA SER A 139 -25.92 -5.20 8.23
C SER A 139 -27.23 -4.45 8.50
N ASN A 140 -27.17 -3.39 9.32
CA ASN A 140 -28.30 -2.54 9.70
C ASN A 140 -28.08 -1.07 9.27
N GLY A 141 -27.25 -0.84 8.25
CA GLY A 141 -26.87 0.49 7.81
C GLY A 141 -27.90 1.18 6.90
N TYR A 142 -27.60 2.42 6.50
CA TYR A 142 -28.44 3.19 5.57
C TYR A 142 -28.48 2.61 4.14
N PHE A 143 -27.39 1.95 3.73
CA PHE A 143 -27.21 1.31 2.43
C PHE A 143 -26.69 -0.12 2.64
N PRO A 144 -27.53 -1.04 3.15
CA PRO A 144 -27.12 -2.41 3.38
C PRO A 144 -26.95 -3.11 2.03
N GLU A 145 -25.71 -3.41 1.68
CA GLU A 145 -25.37 -4.15 0.47
C GLU A 145 -24.62 -5.42 0.86
N GLU A 146 -25.18 -6.60 0.54
CA GLU A 146 -24.69 -7.90 1.02
C GLU A 146 -23.21 -8.14 0.66
N HIS A 147 -22.78 -7.68 -0.53
CA HIS A 147 -21.39 -7.81 -0.97
C HIS A 147 -20.42 -6.96 -0.13
N ILE A 148 -20.78 -5.70 0.13
CA ILE A 148 -19.97 -4.80 0.94
C ILE A 148 -19.91 -5.32 2.38
N GLU A 149 -21.04 -5.77 2.90
CA GLU A 149 -21.12 -6.37 4.23
C GLU A 149 -20.21 -7.59 4.38
N GLN A 150 -20.21 -8.49 3.39
CA GLN A 150 -19.31 -9.65 3.38
C GLN A 150 -17.83 -9.22 3.40
N VAL A 151 -17.47 -8.21 2.61
CA VAL A 151 -16.11 -7.66 2.58
C VAL A 151 -15.73 -7.04 3.93
N LEU A 152 -16.60 -6.23 4.52
CA LEU A 152 -16.39 -5.62 5.84
C LEU A 152 -16.23 -6.69 6.94
N ARG A 153 -17.09 -7.71 6.95
CA ARG A 153 -17.00 -8.84 7.88
C ARG A 153 -15.67 -9.57 7.75
N ASN A 154 -15.22 -9.83 6.52
CA ASN A 154 -13.94 -10.49 6.26
C ASN A 154 -12.76 -9.65 6.75
N MET A 155 -12.78 -8.34 6.55
CA MET A 155 -11.73 -7.43 7.04
C MET A 155 -11.72 -7.36 8.58
N ARG A 156 -12.89 -7.25 9.21
CA ARG A 156 -13.02 -7.20 10.67
C ARG A 156 -12.55 -8.49 11.34
N SER A 157 -12.94 -9.65 10.80
CA SER A 157 -12.53 -10.97 11.30
C SER A 157 -11.01 -11.12 11.31
N LYS A 158 -10.33 -10.55 10.31
CA LYS A 158 -8.86 -10.62 10.19
C LYS A 158 -8.15 -9.67 11.15
N SER A 159 -8.73 -8.50 11.46
CA SER A 159 -8.18 -7.52 12.41
C SER A 159 -8.31 -7.96 13.87
N ASN A 160 -9.48 -8.48 14.27
CA ASN A 160 -9.76 -8.86 15.66
C ASN A 160 -8.89 -10.03 16.18
N ALA A 161 -8.23 -10.78 15.31
CA ALA A 161 -7.31 -11.84 15.72
C ALA A 161 -6.05 -11.31 16.44
N GLU A 162 -5.74 -10.01 16.37
CA GLU A 162 -4.54 -9.40 16.96
C GLU A 162 -4.82 -8.41 18.10
N SER A 163 -6.00 -7.79 18.18
CA SER A 163 -6.34 -6.81 19.23
C SER A 163 -6.92 -7.48 20.48
N THR A 164 -6.08 -8.08 21.31
CA THR A 164 -6.50 -8.79 22.55
C THR A 164 -6.54 -7.91 23.80
N THR A 165 -6.11 -6.65 23.75
CA THR A 165 -5.97 -5.78 24.94
C THR A 165 -7.13 -4.78 25.10
N LEU A 166 -7.60 -4.61 26.35
CA LEU A 166 -8.68 -3.66 26.71
C LEU A 166 -8.36 -2.21 26.32
N GLU A 167 -7.08 -1.82 26.43
CA GLU A 167 -6.60 -0.49 26.03
C GLU A 167 -6.83 -0.24 24.54
N GLY A 168 -6.61 -1.25 23.68
CA GLY A 168 -6.83 -1.14 22.24
C GLY A 168 -8.31 -0.96 21.86
N PHE A 169 -9.24 -1.45 22.68
CA PHE A 169 -10.67 -1.23 22.50
C PHE A 169 -11.11 0.19 22.92
N LEU A 170 -10.55 0.73 24.01
CA LEU A 170 -10.90 2.06 24.52
C LEU A 170 -10.36 3.18 23.62
N ASP A 171 -9.15 3.02 23.08
CA ASP A 171 -8.54 3.93 22.10
C ASP A 171 -9.43 4.09 20.86
N LYS A 172 -9.93 2.95 20.34
CA LYS A 172 -10.76 2.89 19.12
C LYS A 172 -12.12 3.56 19.26
N ILE A 173 -12.63 3.68 20.49
CA ILE A 173 -13.91 4.36 20.80
C ILE A 173 -13.68 5.87 20.95
N SER A 174 -12.44 6.31 21.23
CA SER A 174 -12.10 7.70 21.50
C SER A 174 -11.58 8.48 20.28
N ASP A 175 -11.24 7.81 19.18
CA ASP A 175 -10.75 8.49 17.96
C ASP A 175 -11.89 9.27 17.30
N GLU A 176 -11.80 10.61 17.34
CA GLU A 176 -12.62 11.47 16.48
C GLU A 176 -12.26 11.22 15.01
N PRO A 177 -13.26 11.18 14.10
CA PRO A 177 -13.00 10.90 12.70
C PRO A 177 -12.21 12.05 12.07
N GLU A 178 -10.98 11.77 11.65
CA GLU A 178 -10.13 12.73 10.94
C GLU A 178 -9.74 12.18 9.57
N GLY A 179 -9.80 13.06 8.57
CA GLY A 179 -9.51 12.68 7.20
C GLY A 179 -8.96 13.82 6.37
N SER A 180 -8.10 13.49 5.42
CA SER A 180 -7.59 14.41 4.41
C SER A 180 -7.48 13.71 3.07
N TYR A 181 -7.62 14.47 2.00
CA TYR A 181 -7.45 13.97 0.64
C TYR A 181 -6.76 15.02 -0.23
N TYR A 182 -6.17 14.57 -1.32
CA TYR A 182 -5.61 15.43 -2.34
C TYR A 182 -5.77 14.79 -3.72
N LEU A 183 -5.79 15.66 -4.72
CA LEU A 183 -5.69 15.31 -6.14
C LEU A 183 -4.64 16.25 -6.74
N ARG A 184 -3.70 15.69 -7.49
CA ARG A 184 -2.63 16.41 -8.17
C ARG A 184 -2.55 15.95 -9.61
#